data_AF-A0A821LW50-F1
#
_entry.id   AF-A0A821LW50-F1
#
_cell.length_a   1.000
_cell.length_b   1.000
_cell.length_c   1.000
_cell.angle_alpha   90.00
_cell.angle_beta   90.00
_cell.angle_gamma   90.00
#
_symmetry.space_group_name_H-M   'P 1'
#
loop_
_entity.id
_entity.type
_entity.pdbx_description
1 polymer ?
#
loop_
_entity_poly.entity_id
_entity_poly.type
_entity_poly.pdbx_seq_one_letter_code
_entity_poly.pdbx_strand_id
1 'polypeptide(L)'
;DLLQVIQGATHIYNVTLRREYSIYNYILIPFGDPHVGLILKTRDSKLFQRGLQDLIVQGGGDCPGMTITAIKLVLEQSLPDSFIYVFTDARSKDYLLSDTVLKLIQEKQSQVVFVMIGDCGDQDHIGYQIFHKIAATSSGQVFTLDRKQVSE
;
A
#
# COMPACT_ATOMS: atom_id res chain seq x y z
N ASP A 1 10.20 -4.35 8.84
CA ASP A 1 9.70 -4.59 10.21
C ASP A 1 8.21 -4.24 10.22
N LEU A 2 7.36 -5.22 10.50
CA LEU A 2 5.89 -5.11 10.47
C LEU A 2 5.37 -4.05 11.45
N LEU A 3 6.05 -3.87 12.58
CA LEU A 3 5.66 -2.87 13.57
C LEU A 3 5.71 -1.45 13.02
N GLN A 4 6.74 -1.12 12.23
CA GLN A 4 6.87 0.19 11.60
C GLN A 4 5.75 0.44 10.58
N VAL A 5 5.34 -0.59 9.84
CA VAL A 5 4.21 -0.52 8.89
C VAL A 5 2.91 -0.20 9.63
N ILE A 6 2.63 -0.93 10.72
CA ILE A 6 1.42 -0.72 11.52
C ILE A 6 1.40 0.67 12.15
N GLN A 7 2.53 1.13 12.69
CA GLN A 7 2.66 2.47 13.26
C GLN A 7 2.46 3.56 12.21
N GLY A 8 3.11 3.44 11.05
CA GLY A 8 2.94 4.38 9.93
C GLY A 8 1.49 4.45 9.44
N ALA A 9 0.86 3.29 9.20
CA ALA A 9 -0.54 3.21 8.79
C ALA A 9 -1.49 3.82 9.83
N THR A 10 -1.26 3.54 11.12
CA THR A 10 -2.05 4.10 12.23
C THR A 10 -1.90 5.61 12.31
N HIS A 11 -0.68 6.13 12.11
CA HIS A 11 -0.43 7.57 12.11
C HIS A 11 -1.18 8.27 10.95
N ILE A 12 -1.07 7.75 9.73
CA ILE A 12 -1.78 8.27 8.56
C ILE A 12 -3.29 8.27 8.78
N TYR A 13 -3.83 7.18 9.31
CA TYR A 13 -5.25 7.08 9.66
C TYR A 13 -5.68 8.17 10.66
N ASN A 14 -4.93 8.35 11.75
CA ASN A 14 -5.23 9.36 12.76
C ASN A 14 -5.15 10.79 12.20
N VAL A 15 -4.20 11.08 11.32
CA VAL A 15 -4.09 12.38 10.65
C VAL A 15 -5.24 12.59 9.67
N THR A 16 -5.64 11.56 8.94
CA THR A 16 -6.74 11.63 7.96
C THR A 16 -8.08 11.89 8.65
N LEU A 17 -8.35 11.26 9.79
CA LEU A 17 -9.54 11.52 10.61
C LEU A 17 -9.62 12.95 11.16
N ARG A 18 -8.49 13.64 11.30
CA ARG A 18 -8.45 15.04 11.75
C ARG A 18 -8.73 16.04 10.64
N ARG A 19 -8.69 15.61 9.37
CA ARG A 19 -9.05 16.46 8.24
C ARG A 19 -10.58 16.47 8.06
N GLU A 20 -11.11 17.53 7.48
CA GLU A 20 -12.55 17.69 7.19
C GLU A 20 -13.09 16.74 6.09
N TYR A 21 -12.32 15.72 5.67
CA TYR A 21 -12.78 14.74 4.70
C TYR A 21 -13.69 13.70 5.36
N SER A 22 -14.91 13.58 4.86
CA SER A 22 -15.81 12.50 5.25
C SER A 22 -15.34 11.19 4.62
N ILE A 23 -14.68 10.32 5.41
CA ILE A 23 -14.29 8.98 4.96
C ILE A 23 -15.53 8.09 4.91
N TYR A 24 -15.92 7.66 3.71
CA TYR A 24 -17.10 6.82 3.52
C TYR A 24 -16.89 5.38 3.98
N ASN A 25 -15.76 4.77 3.63
CA ASN A 25 -15.40 3.41 4.02
C ASN A 25 -13.88 3.20 4.02
N TYR A 26 -13.47 2.11 4.64
CA TYR A 26 -12.09 1.66 4.75
C TYR A 26 -11.92 0.30 4.08
N ILE A 27 -10.73 0.06 3.52
CA ILE A 27 -10.32 -1.21 2.94
C ILE A 27 -8.91 -1.53 3.44
N LEU A 28 -8.71 -2.73 3.96
CA LEU A 28 -7.41 -3.26 4.37
C LEU A 28 -7.16 -4.57 3.63
N ILE A 29 -6.05 -4.63 2.89
CA ILE A 29 -5.62 -5.81 2.16
C ILE A 29 -4.20 -6.18 2.61
N PRO A 30 -4.03 -7.15 3.53
CA PRO A 30 -2.72 -7.73 3.77
C PRO A 30 -2.29 -8.55 2.55
N PHE A 31 -1.04 -8.40 2.14
CA PHE A 31 -0.46 -9.19 1.06
C PHE A 31 0.94 -9.67 1.44
N GLY A 32 1.29 -10.85 0.93
CA GLY A 32 2.61 -11.46 1.07
C GLY A 32 2.78 -12.55 0.03
N ASP A 33 3.97 -13.11 -0.10
CA ASP A 33 4.19 -14.23 -1.01
C ASP A 33 3.78 -15.57 -0.37
N PRO A 34 3.03 -16.45 -1.06
CA PRO A 34 2.39 -16.28 -2.37
C PRO A 34 0.90 -15.86 -2.29
N HIS A 35 0.41 -15.44 -1.11
CA HIS A 35 -1.02 -15.26 -0.86
C HIS A 35 -1.40 -13.83 -0.44
N VAL A 36 -2.53 -13.36 -0.98
CA VAL A 36 -3.25 -12.21 -0.43
C VAL A 36 -4.09 -12.69 0.74
N GLY A 37 -3.99 -12.01 1.88
CA GLY A 37 -4.77 -12.35 3.07
C GLY A 37 -6.21 -11.86 2.99
N LEU A 38 -6.94 -11.99 4.10
CA LEU A 38 -8.35 -11.60 4.17
C LEU A 38 -8.53 -10.10 3.94
N ILE A 39 -9.39 -9.75 2.98
CA ILE A 39 -9.78 -8.37 2.70
C ILE A 39 -10.79 -7.92 3.74
N LEU A 40 -10.45 -6.89 4.51
CA LEU A 40 -11.40 -6.20 5.39
C LEU A 40 -11.94 -4.96 4.67
N LYS A 41 -13.26 -4.91 4.46
CA LYS A 41 -13.97 -3.73 3.96
C LYS A 41 -15.05 -3.34 4.96
N THR A 42 -14.99 -2.13 5.49
CA THR A 42 -15.90 -1.69 6.57
C THR A 42 -16.14 -0.18 6.54
N ARG A 43 -17.28 0.26 7.09
CA ARG A 43 -17.50 1.68 7.44
C ARG A 43 -17.20 1.97 8.90
N ASP A 44 -17.04 0.94 9.73
CA ASP A 44 -16.67 1.07 11.13
C ASP A 44 -15.17 1.33 11.24
N SER A 45 -14.84 2.56 11.63
CA SER A 45 -13.48 3.04 11.81
C SER A 45 -12.74 2.30 12.94
N LYS A 46 -13.46 1.86 14.00
CA LYS A 46 -12.89 1.06 15.08
C LYS A 46 -12.61 -0.38 14.64
N LEU A 47 -13.41 -0.92 13.72
CA LEU A 47 -13.13 -2.24 13.14
C LEU A 47 -11.91 -2.18 12.23
N PHE A 48 -11.77 -1.13 11.43
CA PHE A 48 -10.57 -0.92 10.61
C PHE A 48 -9.30 -0.78 11.47
N GLN A 49 -9.36 0.04 12.53
CA GLN A 49 -8.23 0.21 13.44
C GLN A 49 -7.83 -1.10 14.14
N ARG A 50 -8.79 -1.92 14.56
CA ARG A 50 -8.52 -3.27 15.10
C ARG A 50 -7.88 -4.17 14.05
N GLY A 51 -8.41 -4.17 12.82
CA GLY A 51 -7.81 -4.92 11.71
C GLY A 51 -6.35 -4.54 11.42
N LEU A 52 -5.99 -3.25 11.57
CA LEU A 52 -4.59 -2.80 11.47
C LEU A 52 -3.71 -3.31 12.63
N GLN A 53 -4.25 -3.35 13.84
CA GLN A 53 -3.51 -3.83 15.04
C GLN A 53 -3.32 -5.35 15.03
N ASP A 54 -4.29 -6.08 14.49
CA ASP A 54 -4.29 -7.54 14.38
C ASP A 54 -3.57 -8.03 13.11
N LEU A 55 -2.94 -7.12 12.35
CA LEU A 55 -2.28 -7.46 11.09
C LEU A 55 -1.07 -8.37 11.38
N ILE A 56 -1.19 -9.63 10.99
CA ILE A 56 -0.07 -10.57 11.00
C ILE A 56 0.39 -10.75 9.55
N VAL A 57 1.57 -10.20 9.25
CA VAL A 57 2.23 -10.42 7.96
C VAL A 57 3.31 -11.46 8.20
N GLN A 58 3.13 -12.67 7.67
CA GLN A 58 4.21 -13.64 7.61
C GLN A 58 5.27 -13.06 6.66
N GLY A 59 6.52 -13.00 7.12
CA GLY A 59 7.62 -12.50 6.30
C GLY A 59 7.65 -13.23 4.96
N GLY A 60 7.66 -12.47 3.86
CA GLY A 60 7.88 -13.03 2.54
C GLY A 60 9.28 -13.64 2.50
N GLY A 61 9.38 -14.94 2.27
CA GLY A 61 10.66 -15.61 2.08
C GLY A 61 11.41 -15.12 0.82
N ASP A 62 10.69 -14.44 -0.08
CA ASP A 62 11.20 -13.93 -1.34
C ASP A 62 11.08 -12.41 -1.43
N CYS A 63 12.11 -11.83 -2.03
CA CYS A 63 12.19 -10.44 -2.45
C CYS A 63 12.76 -10.53 -3.86
N PRO A 64 11.92 -10.38 -4.91
CA PRO A 64 10.72 -9.52 -5.02
C PRO A 64 9.34 -10.09 -4.63
N GLY A 65 8.42 -9.21 -4.20
CA GLY A 65 7.03 -9.53 -3.79
C GLY A 65 5.95 -9.30 -4.86
N MET A 66 4.66 -9.49 -4.52
CA MET A 66 3.48 -9.31 -5.42
C MET A 66 2.66 -8.04 -5.15
N THR A 67 3.32 -6.88 -5.15
CA THR A 67 2.69 -5.59 -4.79
C THR A 67 1.66 -5.14 -5.83
N ILE A 68 1.88 -5.38 -7.12
CA ILE A 68 1.00 -4.87 -8.19
C ILE A 68 -0.35 -5.59 -8.18
N THR A 69 -0.36 -6.88 -7.87
CA THR A 69 -1.59 -7.67 -7.66
C THR A 69 -2.41 -7.10 -6.51
N ALA A 70 -1.77 -6.75 -5.38
CA ALA A 70 -2.46 -6.14 -4.25
C ALA A 70 -3.07 -4.77 -4.63
N ILE A 71 -2.35 -3.95 -5.41
CA ILE A 71 -2.84 -2.66 -5.89
C ILE A 71 -4.05 -2.83 -6.82
N LYS A 72 -3.98 -3.80 -7.75
CA LYS A 72 -5.12 -4.12 -8.62
C LYS A 72 -6.35 -4.49 -7.79
N LEU A 73 -6.20 -5.37 -6.81
CA LEU A 73 -7.30 -5.81 -5.95
C LEU A 73 -7.90 -4.65 -5.15
N VAL A 74 -7.08 -3.79 -4.54
CA VAL A 74 -7.63 -2.66 -3.77
C VAL A 74 -8.36 -1.67 -4.69
N LEU A 75 -7.85 -1.39 -5.89
CA LEU A 75 -8.53 -0.53 -6.87
C LEU A 75 -9.88 -1.11 -7.32
N GLU A 76 -9.96 -2.41 -7.55
CA GLU A 76 -11.21 -3.11 -7.89
C GLU A 76 -12.25 -3.00 -6.76
N GLN A 77 -11.80 -3.05 -5.50
CA GLN A 77 -12.68 -2.94 -4.33
C GLN A 77 -13.01 -1.49 -3.93
N SER A 78 -12.25 -0.52 -4.43
CA SER A 78 -12.33 0.90 -4.07
C SER A 78 -13.46 1.63 -4.80
N LEU A 79 -14.00 2.63 -4.11
CA LEU A 79 -14.86 3.63 -4.73
C LEU A 79 -13.97 4.66 -5.47
N PRO A 80 -14.55 5.47 -6.38
CA PRO A 80 -13.82 6.59 -6.97
C PRO A 80 -13.24 7.53 -5.90
N ASP A 81 -12.19 8.27 -6.27
CA ASP A 81 -11.52 9.29 -5.45
C ASP A 81 -10.93 8.72 -4.14
N SER A 82 -10.60 7.43 -4.11
CA SER A 82 -10.02 6.79 -2.93
C SER A 82 -8.54 7.11 -2.76
N PHE A 83 -8.12 7.30 -1.51
CA PHE A 83 -6.71 7.37 -1.12
C PHE A 83 -6.19 5.97 -0.76
N ILE A 84 -5.17 5.50 -1.47
CA ILE A 84 -4.59 4.17 -1.30
C ILE A 84 -3.16 4.33 -0.81
N TYR A 85 -2.87 3.72 0.35
CA TYR A 85 -1.52 3.67 0.93
C TYR A 85 -0.98 2.25 0.81
N VAL A 86 0.18 2.12 0.18
CA VAL A 86 0.85 0.83 -0.05
C VAL A 86 2.12 0.79 0.77
N PHE A 87 2.19 -0.18 1.68
CA PHE A 87 3.38 -0.44 2.50
C PHE A 87 4.07 -1.69 1.99
N THR A 88 5.35 -1.58 1.63
CA THR A 88 6.16 -2.70 1.13
C THR A 88 7.63 -2.52 1.50
N ASP A 89 8.36 -3.61 1.68
CA ASP A 89 9.81 -3.61 1.86
C ASP A 89 10.54 -4.31 0.70
N ALA A 90 9.83 -4.58 -0.40
CA ALA A 90 10.35 -5.27 -1.57
C ALA A 90 9.89 -4.62 -2.88
N ARG A 91 10.74 -4.73 -3.92
CA ARG A 91 10.36 -4.50 -5.32
C ARG A 91 9.34 -5.54 -5.78
N SER A 92 8.55 -5.23 -6.82
CA SER A 92 7.51 -6.14 -7.32
C SER A 92 7.99 -7.07 -8.43
N LYS A 93 7.57 -8.34 -8.43
CA LYS A 93 7.83 -9.31 -9.52
C LYS A 93 6.72 -9.39 -10.56
N ASP A 94 5.54 -8.94 -10.19
CA ASP A 94 4.33 -8.90 -11.01
C ASP A 94 4.13 -7.55 -11.72
N TYR A 95 5.23 -6.86 -12.05
CA TYR A 95 5.23 -5.55 -12.72
C TYR A 95 4.56 -5.54 -14.10
N LEU A 96 4.39 -6.71 -14.72
CA LEU A 96 3.65 -6.87 -15.99
C LEU A 96 2.15 -6.53 -15.86
N LEU A 97 1.59 -6.51 -14.66
CA LEU A 97 0.20 -6.12 -14.40
C LEU A 97 -0.01 -4.60 -14.35
N SER A 98 1.05 -3.82 -14.55
CA SER A 98 1.04 -2.37 -14.36
C SER A 98 0.08 -1.62 -15.27
N ASP A 99 -0.04 -2.00 -16.54
CA ASP A 99 -0.97 -1.31 -17.47
C ASP A 99 -2.43 -1.43 -17.00
N THR A 100 -2.81 -2.59 -16.45
CA THR A 100 -4.13 -2.80 -15.83
C THR A 100 -4.33 -1.87 -14.64
N VAL A 101 -3.32 -1.76 -13.77
CA VAL A 101 -3.37 -0.87 -12.60
C VAL A 101 -3.48 0.60 -13.00
N LEU A 102 -2.70 1.04 -13.99
CA LEU A 102 -2.73 2.42 -14.48
C LEU A 102 -4.11 2.78 -15.06
N LYS A 103 -4.73 1.86 -15.80
CA LYS A 103 -6.09 2.04 -16.30
C LYS A 103 -7.11 2.17 -15.16
N LEU A 104 -7.04 1.28 -14.16
CA LEU A 104 -7.94 1.33 -12.99
C LEU A 104 -7.77 2.63 -12.20
N ILE A 105 -6.55 3.14 -12.05
CA ILE A 105 -6.27 4.42 -11.42
C ILE A 105 -6.97 5.56 -12.16
N GLN A 106 -6.88 5.59 -13.49
CA GLN A 106 -7.54 6.61 -14.30
C GLN A 106 -9.07 6.49 -14.23
N GLU A 107 -9.62 5.28 -14.23
CA GLU A 107 -11.07 5.08 -14.12
C GLU A 107 -11.62 5.48 -12.75
N LYS A 108 -10.86 5.21 -11.68
CA LYS A 108 -11.28 5.47 -10.30
C LYS A 108 -10.86 6.85 -9.80
N GLN A 109 -9.95 7.54 -10.48
CA GLN A 109 -9.31 8.78 -10.00
C GLN A 109 -8.68 8.59 -8.59
N SER A 110 -8.25 7.37 -8.27
CA SER A 110 -7.67 7.07 -6.96
C SER A 110 -6.21 7.53 -6.88
N GLN A 111 -5.81 8.09 -5.74
CA GLN A 111 -4.43 8.45 -5.45
C GLN A 111 -3.70 7.27 -4.80
N VAL A 112 -2.50 6.92 -5.29
CA VAL A 112 -1.69 5.81 -4.75
C VAL A 112 -0.38 6.34 -4.18
N VAL A 113 -0.21 6.19 -2.87
CA VAL A 113 0.99 6.61 -2.14
C VAL A 113 1.74 5.37 -1.65
N PHE A 114 3.04 5.32 -1.92
CA PHE A 114 3.91 4.24 -1.47
C PHE A 114 4.71 4.67 -0.25
N VAL A 115 4.78 3.79 0.74
CA VAL A 115 5.66 3.89 1.90
C VAL A 115 6.55 2.66 1.91
N MET A 116 7.78 2.82 1.44
CA MET A 116 8.75 1.76 1.26
C MET A 116 9.75 1.73 2.42
N ILE A 117 10.02 0.55 2.95
CA ILE A 117 10.99 0.35 4.06
C ILE A 117 12.21 -0.48 3.58
N GLY A 118 12.23 -0.80 2.28
CA GLY A 118 13.24 -1.58 1.59
C GLY A 118 12.88 -1.72 0.11
N ASP A 119 13.87 -2.08 -0.70
CA ASP A 119 13.78 -2.07 -2.17
C ASP A 119 14.45 -3.29 -2.83
N CYS A 120 14.84 -4.30 -2.03
CA CYS A 120 15.62 -5.45 -2.50
C CYS A 120 17.03 -5.12 -3.05
N GLY A 121 17.57 -3.92 -2.79
CA GLY A 121 18.92 -3.52 -3.17
C GLY A 121 19.13 -3.16 -4.65
N ASP A 122 18.05 -3.05 -5.43
CA ASP A 122 18.11 -2.71 -6.85
C ASP A 122 16.95 -1.76 -7.23
N GLN A 123 17.21 -0.46 -7.10
CA GLN A 123 16.27 0.61 -7.44
C GLN A 123 16.15 0.84 -8.95
N ASP A 124 17.11 0.37 -9.75
CA ASP A 124 17.06 0.50 -11.20
C ASP A 124 16.18 -0.58 -11.85
N HIS A 125 15.85 -1.64 -11.11
CA HIS A 125 14.96 -2.69 -11.57
C HIS A 125 13.54 -2.17 -11.89
N ILE A 126 12.98 -2.66 -13.00
CA ILE A 126 11.62 -2.28 -13.47
C ILE A 126 10.53 -2.47 -12.40
N GLY A 127 10.65 -3.52 -11.59
CA GLY A 127 9.76 -3.82 -10.46
C GLY A 127 9.78 -2.80 -9.32
N TYR A 128 10.81 -1.96 -9.23
CA TYR A 128 10.88 -0.81 -8.32
C TYR A 128 10.39 0.45 -9.03
N GLN A 129 10.91 0.71 -10.24
CA GLN A 129 10.56 1.89 -11.06
C GLN A 129 9.06 2.01 -11.32
N ILE A 130 8.35 0.89 -11.37
CA ILE A 130 6.90 0.89 -11.56
C ILE A 130 6.13 1.58 -10.43
N PHE A 131 6.64 1.58 -9.20
CA PHE A 131 6.01 2.28 -8.09
C PHE A 131 6.03 3.80 -8.33
N HIS A 132 7.14 4.34 -8.83
CA HIS A 132 7.24 5.74 -9.22
C HIS A 132 6.29 6.09 -10.36
N LYS A 133 6.15 5.22 -11.37
CA LYS A 133 5.20 5.42 -12.48
C LYS A 133 3.75 5.45 -12.00
N ILE A 134 3.37 4.53 -11.11
CA ILE A 134 2.03 4.46 -10.52
C ILE A 134 1.75 5.71 -9.67
N ALA A 135 2.68 6.09 -8.79
CA ALA A 135 2.57 7.28 -7.97
C ALA A 135 2.40 8.53 -8.84
N ALA A 136 3.26 8.74 -9.83
CA ALA A 136 3.19 9.89 -10.73
C ALA A 136 1.85 9.96 -11.49
N THR A 137 1.35 8.81 -11.99
CA THR A 137 0.09 8.75 -12.75
C THR A 137 -1.13 9.04 -11.87
N SER A 138 -1.07 8.66 -10.59
CA SER A 138 -2.15 8.84 -9.62
C SER A 138 -2.06 10.15 -8.83
N SER A 139 -1.14 11.06 -9.20
CA SER A 139 -0.77 12.24 -8.40
C SER A 139 -0.32 11.91 -6.95
N GLY A 140 0.12 10.67 -6.72
CA GLY A 140 0.65 10.19 -5.46
C GLY A 140 2.16 10.43 -5.31
N GLN A 141 2.76 9.76 -4.32
CA GLN A 141 4.18 9.93 -3.98
C GLN A 141 4.79 8.60 -3.53
N VAL A 142 6.11 8.48 -3.63
CA VAL A 142 6.90 7.37 -3.09
C VAL A 142 7.76 7.90 -1.95
N PHE A 143 7.57 7.36 -0.75
CA PHE A 143 8.38 7.66 0.42
C PHE A 143 9.23 6.45 0.75
N THR A 144 10.55 6.64 0.83
CA THR A 144 11.48 5.61 1.29
C THR A 144 11.91 5.94 2.71
N LEU A 145 11.63 5.03 3.65
CA LEU A 145 12.00 5.14 5.05
C LEU A 145 13.33 4.41 5.24
N ASP A 146 14.38 5.17 5.53
CA ASP A 146 15.70 4.61 5.83
C ASP A 146 15.69 3.92 7.19
N ARG A 147 16.07 2.64 7.24
CA ARG A 147 16.22 1.88 8.49
C ARG A 147 17.18 2.54 9.50
N LYS A 148 18.09 3.42 9.04
CA LYS A 148 19.06 4.14 9.88
C LYS A 148 18.50 5.40 10.54
N GLN A 149 17.34 5.92 10.10
CA GLN A 149 16.75 7.13 10.68
C GLN A 149 15.77 6.87 11.83
N VAL A 150 15.55 5.59 12.17
CA VAL A 150 14.65 5.18 13.28
C VAL A 150 15.47 4.52 14.39
N SER A 151 16.57 5.16 14.78
CA SER A 151 17.28 4.88 16.03
C SER A 151 17.19 6.13 16.89
N GLU A 152 16.15 6.21 17.71
CA GLU A 152 16.12 7.10 18.88
C GLU A 152 16.29 6.23 20.13
#